data_AF-A0A7I7MWY5-F1
#
_entry.id   AF-A0A7I7MWY5-F1
#
_cell.length_a   1.000
_cell.length_b   1.000
_cell.length_c   1.000
_cell.angle_alpha   90.00
_cell.angle_beta   90.00
_cell.angle_gamma   90.00
#
_symmetry.space_group_name_H-M   'P 1'
#
loop_
_entity.id
_entity.type
_entity.pdbx_description
1 polymer ?
#
loop_
_entity_poly.entity_id
_entity_poly.type
_entity_poly.pdbx_seq_one_letter_code
_entity_poly.pdbx_strand_id
1 'polypeptide(L)'
;MQVGYPNRADAARILAALIRDISGGHAVDTAAVAAALPERTSGSDIREIVRRAVLAGDGGSVSTTRLLAEVGSGRYRAAVPAGMYL
;
A
#
# COMPACT_ATOMS: atom_id res chain seq x y z
N MET A 1 18.31 6.09 -13.37
CA MET A 1 16.93 6.53 -13.67
C MET A 1 16.20 6.72 -12.36
N GLN A 2 15.94 7.97 -11.94
CA GLN A 2 15.18 8.21 -10.71
C GLN A 2 13.70 8.08 -11.10
N VAL A 3 13.08 6.95 -10.78
CA VAL A 3 11.63 6.78 -10.96
C VAL A 3 10.97 7.68 -9.92
N GLY A 4 10.34 8.77 -10.37
CA GLY A 4 9.57 9.66 -9.51
C GLY A 4 8.43 8.90 -8.82
N TYR A 5 7.85 9.50 -7.78
CA TYR A 5 6.73 8.88 -7.09
C TYR A 5 5.51 8.76 -8.04
N PRO A 6 4.80 7.61 -8.04
CA PRO A 6 3.59 7.47 -8.84
C PRO A 6 2.57 8.54 -8.45
N ASN A 7 1.88 9.09 -9.44
CA ASN A 7 0.66 9.87 -9.19
C ASN A 7 -0.45 8.93 -8.69
N ARG A 8 -1.57 9.48 -8.21
CA ARG A 8 -2.67 8.66 -7.65
C ARG A 8 -3.23 7.63 -8.64
N ALA A 9 -3.30 7.95 -9.93
CA ALA A 9 -3.80 7.01 -10.94
C ALA A 9 -2.82 5.85 -11.15
N ASP A 10 -1.51 6.13 -11.18
CA ASP A 10 -0.49 5.10 -11.29
C ASP A 10 -0.41 4.24 -10.01
N ALA A 11 -0.60 4.84 -8.83
CA ALA A 11 -0.68 4.11 -7.58
C ALA A 11 -1.89 3.15 -7.57
N ALA A 12 -3.07 3.58 -8.05
CA ALA A 12 -4.24 2.72 -8.19
C ALA A 12 -3.98 1.55 -9.16
N ARG A 13 -3.30 1.80 -10.29
CA ARG A 13 -2.92 0.75 -11.26
C ARG A 13 -1.94 -0.26 -10.65
N ILE A 14 -0.92 0.21 -9.94
CA ILE A 14 0.03 -0.65 -9.23
C ILE A 14 -0.71 -1.50 -8.19
N LEU A 15 -1.59 -0.89 -7.40
CA LEU A 15 -2.37 -1.59 -6.41
C LEU A 15 -3.26 -2.68 -7.05
N ALA A 16 -3.98 -2.35 -8.12
CA ALA A 16 -4.81 -3.28 -8.87
C ALA A 16 -4.00 -4.46 -9.45
N ALA A 17 -2.77 -4.22 -9.90
CA ALA A 17 -1.89 -5.27 -10.39
C ALA A 17 -1.44 -6.21 -9.25
N LEU A 18 -1.12 -5.66 -8.07
CA LEU A 18 -0.63 -6.43 -6.94
C LEU A 18 -1.69 -7.33 -6.30
N ILE A 19 -2.95 -6.90 -6.31
CA ILE A 19 -4.04 -7.64 -5.65
C ILE A 19 -4.86 -8.52 -6.59
N ARG A 20 -4.58 -8.49 -7.90
CA ARG A 20 -5.37 -9.19 -8.93
C ARG A 20 -5.59 -10.67 -8.61
N ASP A 21 -4.52 -11.36 -8.20
CA ASP A 21 -4.53 -12.80 -7.98
C ASP A 21 -4.71 -13.16 -6.49
N ILE A 22 -5.13 -12.19 -5.67
CA ILE A 22 -5.35 -12.35 -4.24
C ILE A 22 -6.85 -12.48 -3.97
N SER A 23 -7.22 -13.42 -3.11
CA SER A 23 -8.60 -13.59 -2.62
C SER A 23 -9.17 -12.26 -2.11
N GLY A 24 -10.32 -11.85 -2.65
CA GLY A 24 -10.96 -10.57 -2.32
C GLY A 24 -10.44 -9.35 -3.09
N GLY A 25 -9.35 -9.49 -3.86
CA GLY A 25 -8.73 -8.39 -4.62
C GLY A 25 -9.66 -7.72 -5.63
N HIS A 26 -10.54 -8.49 -6.28
CA HIS A 26 -11.54 -7.95 -7.22
C HIS A 26 -12.60 -7.05 -6.56
N ALA A 27 -12.83 -7.18 -5.25
CA ALA A 27 -13.79 -6.38 -4.49
C ALA A 27 -13.17 -5.13 -3.86
N VAL A 28 -11.86 -4.91 -4.05
CA VAL A 28 -11.15 -3.76 -3.49
C VAL A 28 -11.40 -2.51 -4.33
N ASP A 29 -11.79 -1.42 -3.66
CA ASP A 29 -11.81 -0.09 -4.26
C ASP A 29 -10.38 0.49 -4.26
N THR A 30 -9.67 0.25 -5.36
CA THR A 30 -8.28 0.69 -5.52
C THR A 30 -8.15 2.20 -5.65
N ALA A 31 -9.20 2.90 -6.11
CA ALA A 31 -9.21 4.35 -6.20
C ALA A 31 -9.32 4.98 -4.81
N ALA A 32 -10.20 4.46 -3.95
CA ALA A 32 -10.31 4.91 -2.57
C ALA A 32 -9.01 4.70 -1.78
N VAL A 33 -8.37 3.53 -1.93
CA VAL A 33 -7.08 3.26 -1.27
C VAL A 33 -5.99 4.19 -1.82
N ALA A 34 -5.91 4.39 -3.13
CA ALA A 34 -4.93 5.30 -3.74
C ALA A 34 -5.14 6.77 -3.34
N ALA A 35 -6.39 7.19 -3.12
CA ALA A 35 -6.71 8.53 -2.62
C ALA A 35 -6.25 8.73 -1.16
N ALA A 36 -6.24 7.66 -0.36
CA ALA A 36 -5.78 7.69 1.02
C ALA A 36 -4.24 7.62 1.17
N LEU A 37 -3.50 7.28 0.10
CA LEU A 37 -2.04 7.21 0.16
C LEU A 37 -1.45 8.60 0.42
N PRO A 38 -0.51 8.73 1.37
CA PRO A 38 0.26 9.95 1.57
C PRO A 38 1.01 10.36 0.31
N GLU A 39 1.28 11.66 0.19
CA GLU A 39 2.20 12.15 -0.84
C GLU A 39 3.56 11.45 -0.73
N ARG A 40 4.20 11.26 -1.89
CA ARG A 40 5.50 10.59 -2.01
C ARG A 40 5.52 9.13 -1.53
N THR A 41 4.43 8.41 -1.76
CA THR A 41 4.38 6.95 -1.57
C THR A 41 5.06 6.26 -2.76
N SER A 42 6.07 5.44 -2.51
CA SER A 42 6.80 4.69 -3.55
C SER A 42 6.09 3.38 -3.92
N GLY A 43 6.46 2.77 -5.06
CA GLY A 43 5.95 1.44 -5.42
C GLY A 43 6.36 0.32 -4.45
N SER A 44 7.44 0.50 -3.67
CA SER A 44 7.82 -0.43 -2.60
C SER A 44 6.91 -0.29 -1.38
N ASP A 45 6.54 0.94 -1.03
CA ASP A 45 5.57 1.20 0.04
C ASP A 45 4.20 0.58 -0.27
N ILE A 46 3.73 0.70 -1.52
CA ILE A 46 2.47 0.09 -1.97
C ILE A 46 2.55 -1.44 -1.84
N ARG A 47 3.67 -2.06 -2.24
CA ARG A 47 3.90 -3.50 -2.07
C ARG A 47 3.86 -3.92 -0.60
N GLU A 48 4.46 -3.13 0.29
CA GLU A 48 4.46 -3.44 1.71
C GLU A 48 3.06 -3.28 2.35
N ILE A 49 2.28 -2.27 1.94
CA ILE A 49 0.87 -2.13 2.36
C ILE A 49 0.08 -3.40 2.00
N VAL A 50 0.19 -3.88 0.76
CA VAL A 50 -0.51 -5.09 0.30
C VAL A 50 -0.05 -6.31 1.09
N ARG A 51 1.26 -6.48 1.27
CA ARG A 51 1.83 -7.60 2.04
C ARG A 51 1.27 -7.64 3.46
N ARG A 52 1.24 -6.50 4.16
CA ARG A 52 0.71 -6.42 5.53
C ARG A 52 -0.78 -6.68 5.58
N ALA A 53 -1.55 -6.20 4.60
CA ALA A 53 -2.97 -6.49 4.50
C ALA A 53 -3.26 -7.98 4.25
N VAL A 54 -2.47 -8.66 3.41
CA VAL A 54 -2.61 -10.11 3.20
C VAL A 54 -2.29 -10.88 4.49
N LEU A 55 -1.19 -10.53 5.16
CA LEU A 55 -0.77 -11.21 6.40
C LEU A 55 -1.73 -10.99 7.57
N ALA A 56 -2.40 -9.84 7.62
CA ALA A 56 -3.45 -9.58 8.60
C ALA A 56 -4.80 -10.19 8.21
N GLY A 57 -4.93 -10.74 7.01
CA GLY A 57 -6.14 -11.28 6.40
C GLY A 57 -6.44 -12.72 6.77
N ASP A 58 -7.72 -13.01 7.05
CA ASP A 58 -8.18 -14.38 7.21
C ASP A 58 -8.02 -15.12 5.87
N GLY A 59 -7.28 -16.23 5.90
CA GLY A 59 -6.95 -17.00 4.71
C GLY A 59 -6.15 -16.23 3.64
N GLY A 60 -5.44 -15.17 4.02
CA GLY A 60 -4.67 -14.34 3.07
C GLY A 60 -5.53 -13.45 2.17
N SER A 61 -6.78 -13.16 2.57
CA SER A 61 -7.68 -12.29 1.81
C SER A 61 -7.41 -10.79 2.03
N VAL A 62 -7.72 -9.99 1.02
CA VAL A 62 -7.63 -8.52 1.07
C VAL A 62 -9.00 -7.86 0.91
N SER A 63 -9.16 -6.69 1.53
CA SER A 63 -10.36 -5.85 1.42
C SER A 63 -9.99 -4.37 1.47
N THR A 64 -10.86 -3.52 0.95
CA THR A 64 -10.68 -2.05 0.98
C THR A 64 -10.43 -1.55 2.41
N THR A 65 -11.26 -1.97 3.36
CA THR A 65 -11.15 -1.57 4.77
C THR A 65 -9.79 -1.93 5.37
N ARG A 66 -9.28 -3.13 5.07
CA ARG A 66 -7.99 -3.57 5.61
C ARG A 66 -6.82 -2.82 4.99
N LEU A 67 -6.85 -2.58 3.67
CA LEU A 67 -5.83 -1.75 3.02
C LEU A 67 -5.82 -0.33 3.58
N LEU A 68 -6.99 0.28 3.81
CA LEU A 68 -7.10 1.59 4.45
C LEU A 68 -6.56 1.58 5.88
N ALA A 69 -6.78 0.51 6.65
CA ALA A 69 -6.23 0.37 7.99
C ALA A 69 -4.69 0.31 7.97
N GLU A 70 -4.09 -0.40 7.02
CA GLU A 70 -2.63 -0.45 6.87
C GLU A 70 -2.05 0.91 6.43
N VAL A 71 -2.73 1.61 5.51
CA VAL A 71 -2.38 2.99 5.12
C VAL A 71 -2.42 3.93 6.34
N GLY A 72 -3.51 3.89 7.11
CA GLY A 72 -3.69 4.71 8.31
C GLY A 72 -2.68 4.37 9.42
N SER A 73 -2.16 3.14 9.46
CA SER A 73 -1.15 2.75 10.44
C SER A 73 0.23 3.38 10.20
N GLY A 74 0.55 3.74 8.95
CA GLY A 74 1.87 4.27 8.56
C GLY A 74 3.06 3.31 8.71
N ARG A 75 2.86 2.13 9.30
CA ARG A 75 3.92 1.15 9.62
C ARG A 75 4.57 0.49 8.40
N TYR A 76 4.01 0.69 7.21
CA TYR A 76 4.59 0.24 5.95
C TYR A 76 5.78 1.11 5.52
N ARG A 77 5.87 2.35 6.03
CA ARG A 77 7.04 3.20 5.80
C ARG A 77 8.18 2.72 6.69
N ALA A 78 9.36 2.52 6.09
CA ALA A 78 10.58 2.37 6.88
C ALA A 78 10.75 3.63 7.74
N ALA A 79 10.69 3.47 9.07
CA ALA A 79 11.07 4.53 9.97
C ALA A 79 12.58 4.77 9.77
N VAL A 80 12.94 5.90 9.15
CA VAL A 80 14.33 6.37 9.21
C VAL A 80 14.58 6.68 10.69
N PRO A 81 15.54 6.02 11.36
CA PRO A 81 15.86 6.35 12.74
C PRO A 81 16.25 7.84 12.76
N ALA A 82 15.47 8.65 13.45
CA ALA A 82 15.82 10.05 13.64
C ALA A 82 17.07 10.10 14.53
N GLY A 83 18.21 10.39 13.92
CA GLY A 83 19.42 10.86 14.58
C GLY A 83 20.18 9.82 15.38
N MET A 84 21.23 9.28 14.77
CA MET A 84 22.45 8.97 15.52
C MET A 84 23.59 9.75 14.87
N TYR A 85 23.55 11.06 15.09
CA TYR A 85 24.73 11.90 15.06
C TYR A 85 25.09 12.15 16.52
N LEU A 86 25.93 11.28 17.08
CA LEU A 86 26.73 11.58 18.26
C LEU A 86 28.16 11.80 17.79
#